data_AF-A0A8H6HCS4-F1
#
_entry.id   AF-A0A8H6HCS4-F1
#
_cell.length_a   1.000
_cell.length_b   1.000
_cell.length_c   1.000
_cell.angle_alpha   90.00
_cell.angle_beta   90.00
_cell.angle_gamma   90.00
#
_symmetry.space_group_name_H-M   'P 1'
#
loop_
_entity.id
_entity.type
_entity.pdbx_description
1 polymer ?
#
loop_
_entity_poly.entity_id
_entity_poly.type
_entity_poly.pdbx_seq_one_letter_code
_entity_poly.pdbx_strand_id
1 'polypeptide(L)'
;MSPAASVNPPRFRFGDLPDDLVRTVFEVAANDCDKFAWSLAYVSKAVRSWVEPILYRQLPIDSQKTLLHLLSNVNTTAPLSSKPPGFYRSYVRRIYFGDRYNQGLKGITDLISACPNVTRLSAMTMANPNLPVHEMDCLVGNHATWDLLRPTWLTISPCLFVPSRRHFRFAADSGSNYDPIFTHITHLELTWIRTHDVTWSWSSLPLLTALSHLCISSTPGNDALTCAARNLRAAMPWFPPTLIVCVFAFPRLTWPIAIVRRDAKQLVLENGWRLDPRIVAAVPKAYYMYQLGTGSERMWIEDEAICRWDGEYQRVTHEEDFWEQAVAMMQRKRDENLQGNEKR
;
A
#
# COMPACT_ATOMS: atom_id res chain seq x y z
N MET A 1 25.23 36.97 -55.69
CA MET A 1 25.17 36.18 -54.44
C MET A 1 23.76 35.65 -54.32
N SER A 2 23.53 34.37 -54.63
CA SER A 2 22.20 33.76 -54.54
C SER A 2 21.87 33.47 -53.07
N PRO A 3 20.67 33.81 -52.57
CA PRO A 3 20.29 33.52 -51.20
C PRO A 3 20.22 32.00 -51.01
N ALA A 4 20.91 31.51 -49.98
CA ALA A 4 20.87 30.10 -49.60
C ALA A 4 19.42 29.69 -49.33
N ALA A 5 18.94 28.69 -50.06
CA ALA A 5 17.60 28.16 -49.89
C ALA A 5 17.46 27.61 -48.46
N SER A 6 16.55 28.20 -47.69
CA SER A 6 16.19 27.73 -46.36
C SER A 6 15.56 26.33 -46.45
N VAL A 7 16.34 25.29 -46.18
CA VAL A 7 15.84 23.93 -46.02
C VAL A 7 15.09 23.87 -44.69
N ASN A 8 13.76 23.87 -44.75
CA ASN A 8 12.96 23.61 -43.55
C ASN A 8 13.22 22.17 -43.08
N PRO A 9 13.57 21.96 -41.81
CA PRO A 9 13.73 20.61 -41.30
C PRO A 9 12.41 19.84 -41.43
N PRO A 10 12.48 18.53 -41.74
CA PRO A 10 11.29 17.70 -41.81
C PRO A 10 10.52 17.80 -40.49
N ARG A 11 9.25 18.23 -40.57
CA ARG A 11 8.37 18.29 -39.41
C ARG A 11 7.86 16.88 -39.12
N PHE A 12 8.37 16.30 -38.04
CA PHE A 12 7.84 15.06 -37.50
C PHE A 12 6.35 15.23 -37.14
N ARG A 13 5.47 14.39 -37.69
CA ARG A 13 4.07 14.33 -37.30
C ARG A 13 3.83 13.06 -36.51
N PHE A 14 3.07 13.18 -35.43
CA PHE A 14 2.74 12.05 -34.58
C PHE A 14 1.92 10.97 -35.32
N GLY A 15 1.18 11.35 -36.36
CA GLY A 15 0.45 10.41 -37.23
C GLY A 15 1.35 9.60 -38.19
N ASP A 16 2.64 9.93 -38.29
CA ASP A 16 3.60 9.15 -39.09
C ASP A 16 4.22 8.00 -38.28
N LEU A 17 3.91 7.91 -36.99
CA LEU A 17 4.37 6.82 -36.13
C LEU A 17 3.53 5.55 -36.34
N PRO A 18 4.15 4.37 -36.37
CA PRO A 18 3.47 3.09 -36.19
C PRO A 18 2.57 3.04 -34.94
N ASP A 19 1.43 2.37 -35.04
CA ASP A 19 0.42 2.27 -33.97
C ASP A 19 0.96 1.71 -32.66
N ASP A 20 1.93 0.78 -32.72
CA ASP A 20 2.58 0.19 -31.55
C ASP A 20 3.43 1.23 -30.80
N LEU A 21 4.22 2.05 -31.51
CA LEU A 21 4.98 3.13 -30.90
C LEU A 21 4.06 4.19 -30.30
N VAL A 22 3.00 4.56 -31.02
CA VAL A 22 1.98 5.50 -30.52
C VAL A 22 1.36 4.95 -29.22
N ARG A 23 0.96 3.67 -29.22
CA ARG A 23 0.42 3.00 -28.05
C ARG A 23 1.41 3.00 -26.88
N THR A 24 2.67 2.62 -27.11
CA THR A 24 3.71 2.60 -26.08
C THR A 24 3.89 3.99 -25.45
N VAL A 25 3.91 5.06 -26.26
CA VAL A 25 4.02 6.43 -25.74
C VAL A 25 2.85 6.77 -24.81
N PHE A 26 1.61 6.45 -25.21
CA PHE A 26 0.44 6.71 -24.37
C PHE A 26 0.39 5.83 -23.12
N GLU A 27 0.76 4.56 -23.21
CA GLU A 27 0.81 3.66 -22.04
C GLU A 27 1.89 4.09 -21.05
N VAL A 28 3.09 4.47 -21.51
CA VAL A 28 4.16 5.02 -20.65
C VAL A 28 3.71 6.34 -20.01
N ALA A 29 3.18 7.27 -20.80
CA ALA A 29 2.67 8.54 -20.28
C ALA A 29 1.54 8.35 -19.25
N ALA A 30 0.67 7.35 -19.44
CA ALA A 30 -0.38 6.99 -18.50
C ALA A 30 0.17 6.39 -17.20
N ASN A 31 1.24 5.59 -17.26
CA ASN A 31 1.88 5.02 -16.06
C ASN A 31 2.70 6.05 -15.29
N ASP A 32 3.32 7.02 -15.97
CA ASP A 32 4.23 7.99 -15.34
C ASP A 32 3.50 9.13 -14.62
N CYS A 33 2.29 9.49 -15.06
CA CYS A 33 1.56 10.66 -14.55
C CYS A 33 0.05 10.46 -14.51
N ASP A 34 -0.48 10.05 -13.36
CA ASP A 34 -1.92 9.76 -13.19
C ASP A 34 -2.81 10.99 -13.38
N LYS A 35 -2.30 12.17 -13.01
CA LYS A 35 -3.01 13.44 -13.20
C LYS A 35 -3.31 13.70 -14.68
N PHE A 36 -2.39 13.29 -15.56
CA PHE A 36 -2.52 13.46 -17.00
C PHE A 36 -3.13 12.23 -17.68
N ALA A 37 -3.00 11.05 -17.08
CA ALA A 37 -3.48 9.79 -17.64
C ALA A 37 -4.98 9.83 -17.97
N TRP A 38 -5.80 10.49 -17.14
CA TRP A 38 -7.23 10.67 -17.45
C TRP A 38 -7.47 11.51 -18.70
N SER A 39 -6.66 12.57 -18.92
CA SER A 39 -6.75 13.40 -20.14
C SER A 39 -6.42 12.60 -21.40
N LEU A 40 -5.51 11.62 -21.31
CA LEU A 40 -5.16 10.75 -22.44
C LEU A 40 -6.36 9.94 -22.93
N ALA A 41 -7.25 9.50 -22.04
CA ALA A 41 -8.46 8.76 -22.40
C ALA A 41 -9.47 9.57 -23.24
N TYR A 42 -9.30 10.89 -23.33
CA TYR A 42 -10.14 11.77 -24.16
C TYR A 42 -9.58 12.02 -25.56
N VAL A 43 -8.34 11.62 -25.85
CA VAL A 43 -7.68 11.89 -27.15
C VAL A 43 -8.39 11.18 -28.31
N SER A 44 -8.61 9.87 -28.19
CA SER A 44 -9.34 9.08 -29.18
C SER A 44 -9.90 7.79 -28.56
N LYS A 45 -10.79 7.09 -29.28
CA LYS A 45 -11.32 5.78 -28.82
C LYS A 45 -10.22 4.70 -28.71
N ALA A 46 -9.23 4.73 -29.61
CA ALA A 46 -8.10 3.80 -29.59
C ALA A 46 -7.17 4.09 -28.40
N VAL A 47 -6.82 5.36 -28.18
CA VAL A 47 -6.01 5.76 -27.01
C VAL A 47 -6.70 5.38 -25.72
N ARG A 48 -8.02 5.63 -25.64
CA ARG A 48 -8.84 5.23 -24.49
C ARG A 48 -8.74 3.73 -24.19
N SER A 49 -8.85 2.86 -25.19
CA SER A 49 -8.78 1.41 -24.94
C SER A 49 -7.39 0.94 -24.50
N TRP A 50 -6.32 1.68 -24.82
CA TRP A 50 -4.96 1.40 -24.34
C TRP A 50 -4.73 1.89 -22.90
N VAL A 51 -5.20 3.09 -22.55
CA VAL A 51 -4.91 3.69 -21.23
C VAL A 51 -5.87 3.28 -20.14
N GLU A 52 -7.13 2.95 -20.47
CA GLU A 52 -8.12 2.53 -19.46
C GLU A 52 -7.67 1.33 -18.60
N PRO A 53 -7.08 0.25 -19.14
CA PRO A 53 -6.48 -0.82 -18.34
C PRO A 53 -5.48 -0.35 -17.27
N ILE A 54 -4.75 0.74 -17.55
CA ILE A 54 -3.77 1.32 -16.62
C ILE A 54 -4.51 2.15 -15.56
N LEU A 55 -5.42 3.03 -16.00
CA LEU A 55 -6.22 3.89 -15.13
C LEU A 55 -7.04 3.11 -14.10
N TYR A 56 -7.63 1.99 -14.53
CA TYR A 56 -8.49 1.16 -13.67
C TYR A 56 -7.73 0.05 -12.95
N ARG A 57 -6.40 -0.04 -13.11
CA ARG A 57 -5.58 -0.99 -12.35
C ARG A 57 -5.72 -0.78 -10.84
N GLN A 58 -5.93 0.47 -10.44
CA GLN A 58 -6.16 0.90 -9.07
C GLN A 58 -7.53 1.56 -8.93
N LEU A 59 -8.27 1.21 -7.88
CA LEU A 59 -9.53 1.85 -7.52
C LEU A 59 -9.40 2.55 -6.17
N PRO A 60 -9.13 3.87 -6.15
CA PRO A 60 -9.26 4.67 -4.94
C PRO A 60 -10.74 4.92 -4.64
N ILE A 61 -11.16 4.60 -3.43
CA ILE A 61 -12.53 4.73 -2.92
C ILE A 61 -12.46 5.63 -1.69
N ASP A 62 -12.52 6.92 -1.95
CA ASP A 62 -12.43 8.00 -0.97
C ASP A 62 -13.79 8.41 -0.39
N SER A 63 -14.89 8.01 -1.05
CA SER A 63 -16.24 8.40 -0.68
C SER A 63 -17.26 7.34 -1.06
N GLN A 64 -18.41 7.37 -0.39
CA GLN A 64 -19.55 6.52 -0.76
C GLN A 64 -20.00 6.79 -2.19
N LYS A 65 -19.97 8.04 -2.66
CA LYS A 65 -20.35 8.41 -4.03
C LYS A 65 -19.48 7.68 -5.05
N THR A 66 -18.17 7.64 -4.82
CA THR A 66 -17.22 6.92 -5.67
C THR A 66 -17.54 5.43 -5.71
N LEU A 67 -17.79 4.81 -4.54
CA LEU A 67 -18.18 3.41 -4.47
C LEU A 67 -19.49 3.12 -5.21
N LEU A 68 -20.55 3.89 -4.98
CA LEU A 68 -21.84 3.70 -5.64
C LEU A 68 -21.72 3.83 -7.16
N HIS A 69 -20.93 4.78 -7.65
CA HIS A 69 -20.65 4.94 -9.07
C HIS A 69 -19.89 3.73 -9.65
N LEU A 70 -18.92 3.18 -8.91
CA LEU A 70 -18.23 1.95 -9.32
C LEU A 70 -19.19 0.77 -9.35
N LEU A 71 -20.02 0.60 -8.31
CA LEU A 71 -21.00 -0.47 -8.22
C LEU A 71 -22.05 -0.41 -9.33
N SER A 72 -22.51 0.78 -9.71
CA SER A 72 -23.40 0.93 -10.86
C SER A 72 -22.76 0.51 -12.17
N ASN A 73 -21.42 0.62 -12.31
CA ASN A 73 -20.71 0.21 -13.51
C ASN A 73 -20.32 -1.28 -13.50
N VAL A 74 -20.11 -1.83 -12.31
CA VAL A 74 -19.74 -3.23 -12.08
C VAL A 74 -20.95 -4.16 -12.26
N ASN A 75 -22.12 -3.75 -11.76
CA ASN A 75 -23.37 -4.48 -11.97
C ASN A 75 -23.84 -4.24 -13.40
N THR A 76 -23.39 -5.11 -14.31
CA THR A 76 -23.57 -5.04 -15.78
C THR A 76 -25.02 -4.96 -16.27
N THR A 77 -26.00 -5.04 -15.38
CA THR A 77 -27.41 -4.80 -15.69
C THR A 77 -27.76 -3.31 -15.74
N ALA A 78 -26.86 -2.42 -15.32
CA ALA A 78 -27.08 -0.99 -15.47
C ALA A 78 -26.97 -0.59 -16.95
N PRO A 79 -28.04 -0.07 -17.57
CA PRO A 79 -28.03 0.33 -18.99
C PRO A 79 -27.07 1.50 -19.30
N LEU A 80 -26.45 2.08 -18.26
CA LEU A 80 -25.56 3.24 -18.35
C LEU A 80 -24.07 2.90 -18.22
N SER A 81 -23.70 1.63 -17.98
CA SER A 81 -22.28 1.27 -17.87
C SER A 81 -21.62 1.37 -19.25
N SER A 82 -20.60 2.23 -19.35
CA SER A 82 -19.78 2.36 -20.57
C SER A 82 -18.74 1.25 -20.72
N LYS A 83 -18.61 0.36 -19.72
CA LYS A 83 -17.58 -0.68 -19.67
C LYS A 83 -18.16 -2.03 -20.08
N PRO A 84 -17.39 -2.85 -20.83
CA PRO A 84 -17.84 -4.20 -21.16
C PRO A 84 -17.95 -5.07 -19.90
N PRO A 85 -18.81 -6.10 -19.91
CA PRO A 85 -18.86 -7.09 -18.84
C PRO A 85 -17.48 -7.68 -18.56
N GLY A 86 -17.11 -7.79 -17.28
CA GLY A 86 -15.81 -8.33 -16.87
C GLY A 86 -14.62 -7.37 -17.03
N PHE A 87 -14.84 -6.10 -17.42
CA PHE A 87 -13.77 -5.10 -17.48
C PHE A 87 -13.02 -4.98 -16.16
N TYR A 88 -13.74 -4.74 -15.05
CA TYR A 88 -13.13 -4.58 -13.73
C TYR A 88 -12.41 -5.86 -13.26
N ARG A 89 -13.03 -7.02 -13.47
CA ARG A 89 -12.40 -8.33 -13.24
C ARG A 89 -11.05 -8.46 -13.95
N SER A 90 -10.96 -7.96 -15.18
CA SER A 90 -9.77 -8.12 -16.02
C SER A 90 -8.65 -7.17 -15.63
N TYR A 91 -8.96 -5.94 -15.22
CA TYR A 91 -7.95 -4.88 -15.06
C TYR A 91 -7.68 -4.44 -13.64
N VAL A 92 -8.66 -4.51 -12.74
CA VAL A 92 -8.48 -4.08 -11.35
C VAL A 92 -7.53 -5.06 -10.66
N ARG A 93 -6.49 -4.53 -10.03
CA ARG A 93 -5.52 -5.28 -9.21
C ARG A 93 -5.42 -4.74 -7.80
N ARG A 94 -5.85 -3.50 -7.57
CA ARG A 94 -5.60 -2.79 -6.32
C ARG A 94 -6.82 -1.98 -5.93
N ILE A 95 -7.25 -2.11 -4.68
CA ILE A 95 -8.38 -1.37 -4.13
C ILE A 95 -7.91 -0.65 -2.87
N TYR A 96 -8.22 0.64 -2.79
CA TYR A 96 -7.87 1.50 -1.66
C TYR A 96 -9.12 2.14 -1.09
N PHE A 97 -9.47 1.81 0.15
CA PHE A 97 -10.50 2.52 0.90
C PHE A 97 -9.85 3.64 1.71
N GLY A 98 -10.29 4.86 1.42
CA GLY A 98 -9.81 6.05 2.10
C GLY A 98 -10.41 6.29 3.46
N ASP A 99 -9.75 7.16 4.20
CA ASP A 99 -10.05 7.57 5.58
C ASP A 99 -11.46 8.12 5.77
N ARG A 100 -12.02 8.75 4.73
CA ARG A 100 -13.37 9.33 4.75
C ARG A 100 -14.46 8.32 4.42
N TYR A 101 -14.09 7.10 4.04
CA TYR A 101 -15.06 6.05 3.76
C TYR A 101 -15.61 5.50 5.09
N ASN A 102 -16.78 5.99 5.47
CA ASN A 102 -17.45 5.68 6.74
C ASN A 102 -18.77 4.90 6.56
N GLN A 103 -18.96 4.17 5.46
CA GLN A 103 -20.29 3.64 5.11
C GLN A 103 -20.30 2.14 4.81
N GLY A 104 -21.50 1.56 4.92
CA GLY A 104 -21.76 0.12 4.95
C GLY A 104 -20.97 -0.73 3.96
N LEU A 105 -20.52 -1.87 4.46
CA LEU A 105 -19.59 -2.76 3.76
C LEU A 105 -20.21 -3.57 2.63
N LYS A 106 -21.53 -3.62 2.52
CA LYS A 106 -22.20 -4.39 1.46
C LYS A 106 -21.65 -4.02 0.09
N GLY A 107 -21.46 -2.72 -0.16
CA GLY A 107 -20.87 -2.25 -1.40
C GLY A 107 -19.41 -2.62 -1.58
N ILE A 108 -18.63 -2.73 -0.49
CA ILE A 108 -17.25 -3.21 -0.54
C ILE A 108 -17.21 -4.66 -1.01
N THR A 109 -18.05 -5.51 -0.39
CA THR A 109 -18.17 -6.93 -0.73
C THR A 109 -18.58 -7.15 -2.18
N ASP A 110 -19.56 -6.39 -2.66
CA ASP A 110 -20.01 -6.46 -4.06
C ASP A 110 -18.90 -6.06 -5.05
N LEU A 111 -18.17 -4.98 -4.75
CA LEU A 111 -17.06 -4.52 -5.57
C LEU A 111 -15.91 -5.54 -5.60
N ILE A 112 -15.56 -6.07 -4.43
CA ILE A 112 -14.54 -7.10 -4.26
C ILE A 112 -14.91 -8.35 -5.08
N SER A 113 -16.15 -8.80 -4.99
CA SER A 113 -16.63 -10.01 -5.69
C SER A 113 -16.54 -9.85 -7.22
N ALA A 114 -16.67 -8.62 -7.73
CA ALA A 114 -16.48 -8.32 -9.13
C ALA A 114 -15.02 -8.18 -9.57
N CYS A 115 -14.08 -8.10 -8.62
CA CYS A 115 -12.66 -7.89 -8.86
C CYS A 115 -11.81 -9.03 -8.23
N PRO A 116 -12.00 -10.31 -8.65
CA PRO A 116 -11.33 -11.45 -8.03
C PRO A 116 -9.80 -11.48 -8.22
N ASN A 117 -9.25 -10.64 -9.10
CA ASN A 117 -7.81 -10.56 -9.37
C ASN A 117 -7.11 -9.47 -8.52
N VAL A 118 -7.78 -8.93 -7.50
CA VAL A 118 -7.20 -7.92 -6.61
C VAL A 118 -6.10 -8.55 -5.76
N THR A 119 -4.86 -8.12 -5.98
CA THR A 119 -3.69 -8.61 -5.26
C THR A 119 -3.27 -7.67 -4.13
N ARG A 120 -3.66 -6.39 -4.20
CA ARG A 120 -3.40 -5.40 -3.15
C ARG A 120 -4.70 -4.81 -2.62
N LEU A 121 -4.91 -4.94 -1.32
CA LEU A 121 -6.06 -4.37 -0.63
C LEU A 121 -5.58 -3.44 0.47
N SER A 122 -6.03 -2.19 0.43
CA SER A 122 -5.78 -1.22 1.48
C SER A 122 -7.11 -0.78 2.07
N ALA A 123 -7.34 -1.10 3.33
CA ALA A 123 -8.50 -0.67 4.08
C ALA A 123 -8.03 0.19 5.25
N MET A 124 -7.98 1.50 5.01
CA MET A 124 -7.66 2.49 6.03
C MET A 124 -8.94 3.21 6.43
N THR A 125 -9.63 2.70 7.44
CA THR A 125 -10.67 3.49 8.11
C THR A 125 -10.00 4.24 9.26
N MET A 126 -10.10 5.58 9.26
CA MET A 126 -9.96 6.27 10.54
C MET A 126 -11.17 5.87 11.35
N ALA A 127 -10.95 5.17 12.46
CA ALA A 127 -12.00 4.77 13.38
C ALA A 127 -12.90 5.97 13.65
N ASN A 128 -14.03 6.06 12.95
CA ASN A 128 -15.12 6.89 13.41
C ASN A 128 -15.63 6.14 14.63
N PRO A 129 -15.46 6.65 15.86
CA PRO A 129 -15.95 5.96 17.04
C PRO A 129 -17.47 5.76 16.99
N ASN A 130 -18.17 6.45 16.08
CA ASN A 130 -19.60 6.33 15.85
C ASN A 130 -19.98 5.34 14.73
N LEU A 131 -19.02 4.73 14.03
CA LEU A 131 -19.32 3.68 13.05
C LEU A 131 -19.85 2.45 13.81
N PRO A 132 -21.03 1.93 13.47
CA PRO A 132 -21.59 0.81 14.20
C PRO A 132 -20.71 -0.44 14.07
N VAL A 133 -20.28 -0.97 15.21
CA VAL A 133 -19.54 -2.23 15.40
C VAL A 133 -20.00 -3.36 14.48
N HIS A 134 -21.32 -3.54 14.33
CA HIS A 134 -21.93 -4.63 13.57
C HIS A 134 -21.68 -4.57 12.07
N GLU A 135 -21.37 -3.40 11.51
CA GLU A 135 -21.03 -3.32 10.11
C GLU A 135 -19.70 -4.06 9.92
N MET A 136 -18.62 -3.68 10.60
CA MET A 136 -17.29 -4.29 10.42
C MET A 136 -17.23 -5.82 10.55
N ASP A 137 -18.04 -6.41 11.43
CA ASP A 137 -18.18 -7.86 11.56
C ASP A 137 -18.66 -8.53 10.25
N CYS A 138 -19.44 -7.83 9.42
CA CYS A 138 -19.88 -8.33 8.11
C CYS A 138 -18.73 -8.43 7.09
N LEU A 139 -17.69 -7.61 7.21
CA LEU A 139 -16.56 -7.69 6.28
C LEU A 139 -15.75 -8.93 6.63
N VAL A 140 -15.33 -9.03 7.89
CA VAL A 140 -14.46 -10.12 8.39
C VAL A 140 -15.21 -11.45 8.37
N GLY A 141 -16.49 -11.46 8.78
CA GLY A 141 -17.30 -12.67 8.87
C GLY A 141 -17.75 -13.26 7.54
N ASN A 142 -17.62 -12.54 6.43
CA ASN A 142 -17.93 -13.09 5.10
C ASN A 142 -16.71 -13.83 4.52
N HIS A 143 -16.40 -14.99 5.10
CA HIS A 143 -15.30 -15.85 4.68
C HIS A 143 -15.33 -16.17 3.17
N ALA A 144 -16.52 -16.37 2.59
CA ALA A 144 -16.69 -16.67 1.17
C ALA A 144 -16.18 -15.55 0.25
N THR A 145 -16.34 -14.29 0.65
CA THR A 145 -15.80 -13.14 -0.11
C THR A 145 -14.28 -13.10 -0.02
N TRP A 146 -13.70 -13.41 1.13
CA TRP A 146 -12.24 -13.39 1.31
C TRP A 146 -11.53 -14.54 0.60
N ASP A 147 -12.16 -15.71 0.53
CA ASP A 147 -11.64 -16.86 -0.22
C ASP A 147 -11.42 -16.54 -1.71
N LEU A 148 -12.19 -15.59 -2.26
CA LEU A 148 -12.09 -15.16 -3.65
C LEU A 148 -10.94 -14.19 -3.90
N LEU A 149 -10.58 -13.34 -2.91
CA LEU A 149 -9.63 -12.25 -3.13
C LEU A 149 -8.18 -12.67 -3.12
N ARG A 150 -7.82 -13.66 -2.29
CA ARG A 150 -6.43 -14.13 -2.10
C ARG A 150 -5.38 -13.00 -2.21
N PRO A 151 -5.55 -11.88 -1.49
CA PRO A 151 -4.63 -10.76 -1.62
C PRO A 151 -3.25 -11.22 -1.19
N THR A 152 -2.21 -10.72 -1.86
CA THR A 152 -0.82 -10.94 -1.45
C THR A 152 -0.31 -9.77 -0.62
N TRP A 153 -0.96 -8.62 -0.74
CA TRP A 153 -0.65 -7.39 -0.01
C TRP A 153 -1.90 -6.88 0.69
N LEU A 154 -1.79 -6.66 1.99
CA LEU A 154 -2.87 -6.12 2.81
C LEU A 154 -2.35 -4.98 3.68
N THR A 155 -2.98 -3.81 3.52
CA THR A 155 -2.80 -2.68 4.43
C THR A 155 -4.09 -2.52 5.23
N ILE A 156 -4.00 -2.65 6.56
CA ILE A 156 -5.18 -2.61 7.44
C ILE A 156 -4.94 -1.77 8.68
N SER A 157 -5.99 -1.09 9.09
CA SER A 157 -6.08 -0.52 10.43
C SER A 157 -6.66 -1.55 11.41
N PRO A 158 -6.11 -1.70 12.63
CA PRO A 158 -6.63 -2.62 13.63
C PRO A 158 -8.10 -2.41 13.96
N CYS A 159 -8.61 -1.17 13.86
CA CYS A 159 -10.01 -0.89 14.18
C CYS A 159 -11.00 -1.64 13.28
N LEU A 160 -10.57 -2.18 12.13
CA LEU A 160 -11.41 -3.00 11.25
C LEU A 160 -11.82 -4.36 11.84
N PHE A 161 -11.08 -4.87 12.84
CA PHE A 161 -11.26 -6.22 13.38
C PHE A 161 -11.58 -6.25 14.88
N VAL A 162 -11.76 -5.07 15.48
CA VAL A 162 -11.94 -4.88 16.93
C VAL A 162 -13.37 -4.52 17.37
N PRO A 163 -14.47 -4.70 16.60
CA PRO A 163 -15.78 -4.25 17.09
C PRO A 163 -16.20 -4.84 18.45
N SER A 164 -15.78 -6.08 18.77
CA SER A 164 -16.18 -6.77 20.00
C SER A 164 -15.02 -7.44 20.79
N ARG A 165 -13.77 -7.37 20.29
CA ARG A 165 -12.60 -8.01 20.92
C ARG A 165 -11.57 -6.96 21.31
N ARG A 166 -11.21 -6.87 22.60
CA ARG A 166 -10.11 -6.01 23.11
C ARG A 166 -8.73 -6.33 22.51
N HIS A 167 -8.63 -7.43 21.76
CA HIS A 167 -7.41 -7.95 21.16
C HIS A 167 -7.60 -8.24 19.69
N PHE A 168 -6.82 -7.57 18.83
CA PHE A 168 -6.69 -7.98 17.43
C PHE A 168 -5.90 -9.30 17.36
N ARG A 169 -6.38 -10.27 16.57
CA ARG A 169 -5.71 -11.55 16.29
C ARG A 169 -5.86 -11.88 14.80
N PHE A 170 -4.84 -12.51 14.22
CA PHE A 170 -4.89 -13.05 12.85
C PHE A 170 -5.63 -14.41 12.78
N ALA A 171 -6.01 -14.97 13.93
CA ALA A 171 -6.61 -16.28 14.08
C ALA A 171 -7.80 -16.24 15.05
N ALA A 172 -8.79 -17.09 14.83
CA ALA A 172 -9.89 -17.26 15.77
C ALA A 172 -9.44 -17.97 17.07
N ASP A 173 -10.06 -17.60 18.19
CA ASP A 173 -9.73 -18.10 19.55
C ASP A 173 -10.00 -19.59 19.74
N SER A 174 -10.78 -20.21 18.84
CA SER A 174 -11.24 -21.60 18.92
C SER A 174 -10.28 -22.62 18.29
N GLY A 175 -9.08 -22.20 17.89
CA GLY A 175 -7.99 -23.13 17.56
C GLY A 175 -8.15 -23.91 16.25
N SER A 176 -9.02 -23.52 15.31
CA SER A 176 -9.12 -24.29 14.06
C SER A 176 -9.20 -23.52 12.74
N ASN A 177 -9.42 -22.21 12.65
CA ASN A 177 -9.32 -21.53 11.36
C ASN A 177 -8.82 -20.08 11.48
N TYR A 178 -7.84 -19.73 10.65
CA TYR A 178 -7.44 -18.36 10.35
C TYR A 178 -8.50 -17.69 9.50
N ASP A 179 -8.60 -16.36 9.56
CA ASP A 179 -9.38 -15.66 8.54
C ASP A 179 -8.71 -15.91 7.18
N PRO A 180 -9.45 -16.43 6.18
CA PRO A 180 -8.87 -16.84 4.90
C PRO A 180 -8.10 -15.74 4.18
N ILE A 181 -8.44 -14.48 4.45
CA ILE A 181 -7.74 -13.30 3.91
C ILE A 181 -6.23 -13.31 4.21
N PHE A 182 -5.81 -13.91 5.33
CA PHE A 182 -4.42 -13.88 5.78
C PHE A 182 -3.54 -15.00 5.21
N THR A 183 -4.15 -16.00 4.57
CA THR A 183 -3.46 -17.23 4.15
C THR A 183 -2.36 -17.00 3.11
N HIS A 184 -2.54 -16.01 2.23
CA HIS A 184 -1.61 -15.73 1.12
C HIS A 184 -0.86 -14.39 1.29
N ILE A 185 -0.95 -13.76 2.46
CA ILE A 185 -0.36 -12.46 2.70
C ILE A 185 1.16 -12.58 2.76
N THR A 186 1.82 -11.94 1.80
CA THR A 186 3.27 -11.78 1.77
C THR A 186 3.70 -10.41 2.29
N HIS A 187 2.85 -9.40 2.09
CA HIS A 187 3.07 -8.02 2.53
C HIS A 187 1.92 -7.59 3.44
N LEU A 188 2.23 -7.32 4.70
CA LEU A 188 1.26 -6.83 5.68
C LEU A 188 1.70 -5.46 6.18
N GLU A 189 0.83 -4.47 6.04
CA GLU A 189 1.02 -3.15 6.62
C GLU A 189 -0.05 -2.89 7.68
N LEU A 190 0.41 -2.66 8.90
CA LEU A 190 -0.42 -2.38 10.05
C LEU A 190 -0.33 -0.90 10.35
N THR A 191 -1.40 -0.17 10.06
CA THR A 191 -1.49 1.24 10.39
C THR A 191 -2.07 1.39 11.79
N TRP A 192 -1.23 1.71 12.76
CA TRP A 192 -1.71 1.89 14.13
C TRP A 192 -2.48 3.19 14.25
N ILE A 193 -3.79 3.12 14.40
CA ILE A 193 -4.60 4.27 14.81
C ILE A 193 -4.68 4.28 16.32
N ARG A 194 -4.47 5.45 16.94
CA ARG A 194 -4.55 5.69 18.39
C ARG A 194 -5.96 5.41 18.93
N THR A 195 -6.35 4.15 18.97
CA THR A 195 -7.49 3.67 19.74
C THR A 195 -6.92 3.23 21.08
N HIS A 196 -7.27 3.94 22.14
CA HIS A 196 -6.70 3.74 23.48
C HIS A 196 -6.96 2.33 24.05
N ASP A 197 -7.88 1.58 23.43
CA ASP A 197 -8.41 0.31 23.96
C ASP A 197 -8.03 -0.93 23.14
N VAL A 198 -7.31 -0.78 22.04
CA VAL A 198 -6.93 -1.91 21.18
C VAL A 198 -5.50 -2.33 21.47
N THR A 199 -5.35 -3.53 22.01
CA THR A 199 -4.03 -4.15 22.18
C THR A 199 -3.84 -5.24 21.13
N TRP A 200 -2.67 -5.28 20.49
CA TRP A 200 -2.36 -6.31 19.51
C TRP A 200 -1.91 -7.58 20.22
N SER A 201 -2.51 -8.72 19.83
CA SER A 201 -2.03 -10.03 20.23
C SER A 201 -1.09 -10.57 19.16
N TRP A 202 0.20 -10.23 19.27
CA TRP A 202 1.24 -10.66 18.35
C TRP A 202 1.46 -12.18 18.31
N SER A 203 0.92 -12.93 19.29
CA SER A 203 0.98 -14.39 19.35
C SER A 203 0.46 -15.12 18.12
N SER A 204 -0.38 -14.46 17.32
CA SER A 204 -0.92 -15.00 16.08
C SER A 204 -0.10 -14.67 14.83
N LEU A 205 0.92 -13.81 14.95
CA LEU A 205 1.78 -13.41 13.83
C LEU A 205 2.59 -14.58 13.21
N PRO A 206 3.11 -15.58 13.97
CA PRO A 206 3.84 -16.71 13.39
C PRO A 206 2.99 -17.56 12.45
N LEU A 207 1.67 -17.40 12.53
CA LEU A 207 0.70 -18.19 11.79
C LEU A 207 0.53 -17.67 10.35
N LEU A 208 1.03 -16.47 10.07
CA LEU A 208 1.15 -15.90 8.73
C LEU A 208 2.35 -16.51 8.00
N THR A 209 2.23 -17.77 7.62
CA THR A 209 3.35 -18.56 7.05
C THR A 209 3.85 -18.07 5.69
N ALA A 210 3.08 -17.24 4.98
CA ALA A 210 3.52 -16.60 3.74
C ALA A 210 4.16 -15.21 3.95
N LEU A 211 4.11 -14.68 5.17
CA LEU A 211 4.51 -13.30 5.44
C LEU A 211 6.03 -13.14 5.30
N SER A 212 6.43 -12.28 4.38
CA SER A 212 7.83 -11.93 4.11
C SER A 212 8.14 -10.46 4.41
N HIS A 213 7.13 -9.59 4.35
CA HIS A 213 7.26 -8.15 4.52
C HIS A 213 6.21 -7.65 5.52
N LEU A 214 6.67 -7.06 6.63
CA LEU A 214 5.80 -6.50 7.67
C LEU A 214 6.10 -5.02 7.85
N CYS A 215 5.11 -4.14 7.69
CA CYS A 215 5.21 -2.75 8.05
C CYS A 215 4.37 -2.49 9.30
N ILE A 216 4.97 -1.90 10.32
CA ILE A 216 4.27 -1.39 11.49
C ILE A 216 4.44 0.13 11.47
N SER A 217 3.34 0.83 11.27
CA SER A 217 3.34 2.30 11.23
C SER A 217 2.50 2.86 12.38
N SER A 218 2.86 4.05 12.85
CA SER A 218 2.12 4.76 13.89
C SER A 218 1.24 5.85 13.31
N THR A 219 0.09 6.14 13.92
CA THR A 219 -0.56 7.45 13.75
C THR A 219 0.23 8.53 14.46
N PRO A 220 0.18 9.77 13.98
CA PRO A 220 0.83 10.89 14.63
C PRO A 220 0.30 11.14 16.03
N GLY A 221 1.18 11.62 16.91
CA GLY A 221 0.86 11.98 18.29
C GLY A 221 2.13 12.08 19.13
N ASN A 222 2.06 12.75 20.28
CA ASN A 222 3.22 12.96 21.15
C ASN A 222 3.87 11.63 21.60
N ASP A 223 3.09 10.56 21.69
CA ASP A 223 3.57 9.22 22.10
C ASP A 223 3.66 8.22 20.94
N ALA A 224 3.51 8.67 19.69
CA ALA A 224 3.46 7.79 18.52
C ALA A 224 4.71 6.90 18.43
N LEU A 225 5.88 7.53 18.61
CA LEU A 225 7.19 6.87 18.61
C LEU A 225 7.28 5.79 19.68
N THR A 226 6.96 6.13 20.93
CA THR A 226 7.00 5.22 22.07
C THR A 226 6.01 4.06 21.92
N CYS A 227 4.78 4.35 21.49
CA CYS A 227 3.75 3.33 21.25
C CYS A 227 4.19 2.36 20.16
N ALA A 228 4.68 2.89 19.05
CA ALA A 228 5.10 2.08 17.92
C ALA A 228 6.33 1.23 18.31
N ALA A 229 7.28 1.78 19.06
CA ALA A 229 8.44 1.04 19.55
C ALA A 229 8.06 -0.09 20.50
N ARG A 230 7.11 0.18 21.42
CA ARG A 230 6.55 -0.83 22.32
C ARG A 230 5.88 -1.97 21.53
N ASN A 231 5.12 -1.63 20.48
CA ASN A 231 4.47 -2.62 19.63
C ASN A 231 5.47 -3.45 18.84
N LEU A 232 6.48 -2.82 18.24
CA LEU A 232 7.55 -3.55 17.54
C LEU A 232 8.27 -4.50 18.49
N ARG A 233 8.66 -4.03 19.68
CA ARG A 233 9.28 -4.87 20.72
C ARG A 233 8.39 -6.05 21.12
N ALA A 234 7.09 -5.83 21.25
CA ALA A 234 6.12 -6.87 21.55
C ALA A 234 5.92 -7.86 20.39
N ALA A 235 6.09 -7.43 19.14
CA ALA A 235 5.94 -8.25 17.93
C ALA A 235 7.17 -9.13 17.66
N MET A 236 8.38 -8.65 17.95
CA MET A 236 9.64 -9.31 17.60
C MET A 236 9.75 -10.79 17.98
N PRO A 237 9.35 -11.23 19.20
CA PRO A 237 9.40 -12.65 19.57
C PRO A 237 8.50 -13.55 18.73
N TRP A 238 7.56 -12.95 17.99
CA TRP A 238 6.52 -13.61 17.22
C TRP A 238 6.70 -13.45 15.72
N PHE A 239 7.83 -12.90 15.25
CA PHE A 239 8.11 -12.82 13.83
C PHE A 239 8.19 -14.22 13.21
N PRO A 240 7.44 -14.49 12.12
CA PRO A 240 7.52 -15.79 11.45
C PRO A 240 8.93 -15.98 10.86
N PRO A 241 9.39 -17.23 10.71
CA PRO A 241 10.69 -17.53 10.12
C PRO A 241 10.80 -17.06 8.66
N THR A 242 9.68 -16.89 7.97
CA THR A 242 9.59 -16.40 6.60
C THR A 242 9.78 -14.89 6.48
N LEU A 243 9.76 -14.15 7.59
CA LEU A 243 9.88 -12.70 7.57
C LEU A 243 11.28 -12.27 7.12
N ILE A 244 11.35 -11.64 5.95
CA ILE A 244 12.58 -11.12 5.35
C ILE A 244 12.90 -9.75 5.93
N VAL A 245 11.88 -8.88 5.99
CA VAL A 245 12.03 -7.50 6.42
C VAL A 245 10.82 -7.01 7.21
N CYS A 246 11.08 -6.32 8.32
CA CYS A 246 10.13 -5.57 9.09
C CYS A 246 10.46 -4.09 9.01
N VAL A 247 9.60 -3.31 8.37
CA VAL A 247 9.69 -1.86 8.29
C VAL A 247 8.94 -1.25 9.46
N PHE A 248 9.62 -0.35 10.15
CA PHE A 248 9.07 0.46 11.21
C PHE A 248 8.95 1.90 10.71
N ALA A 249 7.73 2.31 10.36
CA ALA A 249 7.46 3.56 9.68
C ALA A 249 7.03 4.66 10.66
N PHE A 250 7.73 5.79 10.62
CA PHE A 250 7.48 6.94 11.47
C PHE A 250 6.62 8.01 10.78
N PRO A 251 5.42 8.33 11.28
CA PRO A 251 4.58 9.34 10.67
C PRO A 251 5.17 10.74 10.73
N ARG A 252 5.25 11.40 9.57
CA ARG A 252 5.65 12.81 9.45
C ARG A 252 4.41 13.68 9.24
N LEU A 253 3.75 14.09 10.32
CA LEU A 253 2.56 14.96 10.19
C LEU A 253 2.73 16.33 10.83
N THR A 254 3.53 16.48 11.88
CA THR A 254 3.77 17.79 12.50
C THR A 254 5.22 18.04 12.90
N TRP A 255 6.07 17.02 12.88
CA TRP A 255 7.42 17.11 13.42
C TRP A 255 8.43 17.41 12.31
N PRO A 256 9.36 18.35 12.54
CA PRO A 256 10.53 18.51 11.69
C PRO A 256 11.23 17.16 11.49
N ILE A 257 11.63 16.86 10.25
CA ILE A 257 12.23 15.57 9.90
C ILE A 257 13.47 15.26 10.74
N ALA A 258 14.23 16.30 11.14
CA ALA A 258 15.37 16.19 12.03
C ALA A 258 15.01 15.62 13.42
N ILE A 259 13.85 16.00 13.97
CA ILE A 259 13.37 15.50 15.27
C ILE A 259 12.98 14.04 15.13
N VAL A 260 12.17 13.70 14.11
CA VAL A 260 11.76 12.31 13.87
C VAL A 260 12.98 11.41 13.66
N ARG A 261 13.99 11.88 12.90
CA ARG A 261 15.26 11.16 12.71
C ARG A 261 16.03 10.94 14.01
N ARG A 262 16.13 11.98 14.84
CA ARG A 262 16.84 11.91 16.13
C ARG A 262 16.17 10.90 17.06
N ASP A 263 14.86 10.99 17.18
CA ASP A 263 14.10 10.16 18.13
C ASP A 263 14.00 8.71 17.63
N ALA A 264 13.85 8.49 16.32
CA ALA A 264 13.98 7.17 15.70
C ALA A 264 15.36 6.55 15.97
N LYS A 265 16.43 7.32 15.85
CA LYS A 265 17.80 6.86 16.16
C LYS A 265 17.90 6.44 17.62
N GLN A 266 17.42 7.29 18.53
CA GLN A 266 17.46 7.04 19.95
C GLN A 266 16.69 5.76 20.30
N LEU A 267 15.50 5.57 19.74
CA LEU A 267 14.73 4.34 19.93
C LEU A 267 15.46 3.08 19.45
N VAL A 268 16.05 3.12 18.25
CA VAL A 268 16.82 1.98 17.72
C VAL A 268 17.98 1.60 18.66
N LEU A 269 18.64 2.61 19.25
CA LEU A 269 19.75 2.40 20.19
C LEU A 269 19.26 1.86 21.54
N GLU A 270 18.25 2.48 22.14
CA GLU A 270 17.69 2.11 23.45
C GLU A 270 17.06 0.71 23.45
N ASN A 271 16.54 0.26 22.31
CA ASN A 271 15.86 -1.02 22.19
C ASN A 271 16.77 -2.16 21.70
N GLY A 272 18.03 -1.87 21.36
CA GLY A 272 18.92 -2.87 20.80
C GLY A 272 18.46 -3.44 19.44
N TRP A 273 17.57 -2.76 18.71
CA TRP A 273 17.03 -3.26 17.43
C TRP A 273 18.09 -3.45 16.35
N ARG A 274 19.29 -2.87 16.54
CA ARG A 274 20.46 -3.15 15.71
C ARG A 274 20.74 -4.65 15.57
N LEU A 275 20.42 -5.42 16.61
CA LEU A 275 20.69 -6.85 16.71
C LEU A 275 19.80 -7.71 15.81
N ASP A 276 18.60 -7.25 15.44
CA ASP A 276 17.75 -8.02 14.52
C ASP A 276 18.07 -7.65 13.05
N PRO A 277 18.53 -8.60 12.22
CA PRO A 277 18.85 -8.39 10.81
C PRO A 277 17.60 -8.40 9.91
N ARG A 278 16.40 -8.19 10.47
CA ARG A 278 15.16 -8.02 9.70
C ARG A 278 14.57 -6.62 9.87
N ILE A 279 14.96 -5.83 10.88
CA ILE A 279 14.30 -4.55 11.19
C ILE A 279 14.92 -3.38 10.43
N VAL A 280 14.06 -2.60 9.78
CA VAL A 280 14.38 -1.33 9.09
C VAL A 280 13.54 -0.21 9.70
N ALA A 281 14.21 0.81 10.23
CA ALA A 281 13.55 2.06 10.57
C ALA A 281 13.40 2.92 9.31
N ALA A 282 12.19 3.41 9.03
CA ALA A 282 11.90 4.26 7.88
C ALA A 282 11.14 5.52 8.30
N VAL A 283 11.59 6.69 7.84
CA VAL A 283 10.89 7.97 8.02
C VAL A 283 10.36 8.42 6.67
N PRO A 284 9.11 8.12 6.30
CA PRO A 284 8.52 8.63 5.07
C PRO A 284 8.43 10.16 5.11
N LYS A 285 8.96 10.85 4.08
CA LYS A 285 8.93 12.33 4.00
C LYS A 285 7.51 12.87 3.90
N ALA A 286 6.55 12.12 3.41
CA ALA A 286 5.17 12.57 3.46
C ALA A 286 4.28 11.43 3.92
N TYR A 287 3.59 11.67 5.03
CA TYR A 287 2.40 10.90 5.35
C TYR A 287 1.25 11.44 4.50
N TYR A 288 1.33 11.29 3.17
CA TYR A 288 0.18 11.52 2.29
C TYR A 288 -0.78 10.33 2.42
N MET A 289 -1.37 10.14 3.60
CA MET A 289 -2.61 9.35 3.72
C MET A 289 -3.81 10.07 3.05
N TYR A 290 -3.62 11.27 2.51
CA TYR A 290 -4.72 12.18 2.16
C TYR A 290 -4.83 12.56 0.68
N GLN A 291 -4.05 11.97 -0.23
CA GLN A 291 -4.26 12.11 -1.68
C GLN A 291 -4.52 10.75 -2.35
N LEU A 292 -5.42 9.98 -1.73
CA LEU A 292 -6.07 8.84 -2.36
C LEU A 292 -6.96 9.35 -3.50
N GLY A 293 -6.40 9.46 -4.69
CA GLY A 293 -7.13 9.89 -5.89
C GLY A 293 -6.24 10.24 -7.09
N THR A 294 -4.97 10.55 -6.88
CA THR A 294 -3.99 10.64 -7.97
C THR A 294 -3.16 9.38 -7.90
N GLY A 295 -3.34 8.45 -8.85
CA GLY A 295 -2.82 7.07 -8.90
C GLY A 295 -1.30 6.87 -8.82
N SER A 296 -0.57 7.82 -8.26
CA SER A 296 0.86 7.73 -8.06
C SER A 296 1.06 6.72 -6.96
N GLU A 297 1.31 5.49 -7.36
CA GLU A 297 1.58 4.33 -6.51
C GLU A 297 2.88 4.42 -5.72
N ARG A 298 3.45 5.60 -5.64
CA ARG A 298 4.54 5.84 -4.75
C ARG A 298 3.84 6.14 -3.43
N MET A 299 4.06 5.29 -2.43
CA MET A 299 4.27 5.84 -1.10
C MET A 299 5.18 7.04 -1.34
N TRP A 300 4.62 8.25 -1.34
CA TRP A 300 5.38 9.47 -1.59
C TRP A 300 6.28 9.63 -0.38
N ILE A 301 7.38 8.93 -0.44
CA ILE A 301 8.61 9.48 0.03
C ILE A 301 9.02 10.40 -1.11
N GLU A 302 8.36 11.56 -1.22
CA GLU A 302 9.09 12.75 -1.66
C GLU A 302 10.44 12.69 -0.89
N ASP A 303 11.59 13.05 -1.43
CA ASP A 303 12.93 12.96 -0.78
C ASP A 303 13.14 12.26 0.60
N GLU A 304 13.94 11.19 0.61
CA GLU A 304 14.57 10.60 1.80
C GLU A 304 13.69 9.60 2.59
N ALA A 305 13.56 8.37 2.07
CA ALA A 305 13.30 7.24 2.95
C ALA A 305 14.61 6.98 3.67
N ILE A 306 14.69 7.39 4.93
CA ILE A 306 15.93 7.16 5.66
C ILE A 306 15.85 5.80 6.27
N CYS A 307 16.34 4.83 5.53
CA CYS A 307 16.78 3.59 6.10
C CYS A 307 18.17 3.85 6.67
N ARG A 308 18.26 3.97 8.00
CA ARG A 308 19.52 4.29 8.67
C ARG A 308 20.27 3.00 9.01
N TRP A 309 21.38 2.77 8.32
CA TRP A 309 22.41 1.82 8.75
C TRP A 309 23.66 2.61 9.14
N ASP A 310 24.10 2.48 10.39
CA ASP A 310 25.34 3.06 10.96
C ASP A 310 25.71 4.53 10.68
N GLY A 311 24.77 5.34 10.20
CA GLY A 311 25.00 6.77 9.90
C GLY A 311 25.00 7.10 8.41
N GLU A 312 24.91 6.11 7.53
CA GLU A 312 24.74 6.31 6.10
C GLU A 312 23.26 6.48 5.73
N TYR A 313 23.00 7.50 4.92
CA TYR A 313 21.69 7.85 4.42
C TYR A 313 21.61 7.45 2.95
N GLN A 314 20.77 6.48 2.59
CA GLN A 314 20.47 6.21 1.19
C GLN A 314 19.20 6.94 0.79
N ARG A 315 19.30 7.71 -0.30
CA ARG A 315 18.16 8.36 -0.93
C ARG A 315 17.51 7.38 -1.89
N VAL A 316 16.27 7.05 -1.63
CA VAL A 316 15.41 6.27 -2.52
C VAL A 316 14.95 7.17 -3.67
N THR A 317 15.29 6.81 -4.91
CA THR A 317 14.79 7.49 -6.12
C THR A 317 13.46 6.90 -6.55
N HIS A 318 12.73 7.65 -7.40
CA HIS A 318 11.35 7.38 -7.80
C HIS A 318 11.10 6.04 -8.53
N GLU A 319 12.12 5.33 -9.00
CA GLU A 319 11.95 4.20 -9.92
C GLU A 319 11.81 2.82 -9.23
N GLU A 320 12.22 2.68 -7.97
CA GLU A 320 12.32 1.37 -7.29
C GLU A 320 11.22 1.16 -6.23
N ASP A 321 10.73 -0.08 -6.09
CA ASP A 321 9.78 -0.44 -5.02
C ASP A 321 10.45 -0.28 -3.65
N PHE A 322 9.76 0.37 -2.71
CA PHE A 322 10.24 0.59 -1.35
C PHE A 322 10.67 -0.71 -0.66
N TRP A 323 9.93 -1.80 -0.89
CA TRP A 323 10.25 -3.10 -0.28
C TRP A 323 11.50 -3.73 -0.85
N GLU A 324 11.71 -3.64 -2.17
CA GLU A 324 12.92 -4.16 -2.82
C GLU A 324 14.17 -3.49 -2.24
N GLN A 325 14.10 -2.18 -2.01
CA GLN A 325 15.19 -1.44 -1.40
C GLN A 325 15.39 -1.79 0.08
N ALA A 326 14.29 -1.97 0.84
CA ALA A 326 14.39 -2.44 2.21
C ALA A 326 15.06 -3.82 2.26
N VAL A 327 14.69 -4.74 1.37
CA VAL A 327 15.30 -6.07 1.24
C VAL A 327 16.78 -5.97 0.84
N ALA A 328 17.10 -5.19 -0.20
CA ALA A 328 18.47 -4.99 -0.66
C ALA A 328 19.37 -4.43 0.44
N MET A 329 18.86 -3.48 1.23
CA MET A 329 19.56 -2.97 2.40
C MET A 329 19.80 -4.06 3.45
N MET A 330 18.77 -4.87 3.76
CA MET A 330 18.94 -5.96 4.72
C MET A 330 19.90 -7.03 4.23
N GLN A 331 19.96 -7.28 2.92
CA GLN A 331 20.90 -8.21 2.34
C GLN A 331 22.34 -7.72 2.51
N ARG A 332 22.63 -6.46 2.17
CA ARG A 332 23.97 -5.87 2.39
C ARG A 332 24.41 -5.95 3.85
N LYS A 333 23.50 -5.70 4.80
CA LYS A 333 23.76 -5.84 6.24
C LYS A 333 24.15 -7.28 6.63
N ARG A 334 23.50 -8.28 6.05
CA ARG A 334 23.84 -9.69 6.31
C ARG A 334 25.23 -9.99 5.79
N ASP A 335 25.55 -9.53 4.59
CA ASP A 335 26.84 -9.75 3.95
C ASP A 335 28.00 -9.09 4.74
N GLU A 336 27.80 -7.85 5.23
CA GLU A 336 28.78 -7.15 6.08
C GLU A 336 29.04 -7.86 7.41
N ASN A 337 27.99 -8.39 8.06
CA ASN A 337 28.14 -9.13 9.32
C ASN A 337 28.90 -10.45 9.12
N LEU A 338 28.71 -11.12 7.98
CA LEU A 338 29.47 -12.32 7.63
C LEU A 338 30.96 -12.01 7.46
N GLN A 339 31.29 -10.94 6.71
CA GLN A 339 32.68 -10.50 6.51
C GLN A 339 33.36 -10.03 7.81
N GLY A 340 32.61 -9.40 8.72
CA GLY A 340 33.11 -8.95 10.02
C GLY A 340 33.49 -10.10 10.95
N ASN A 341 32.80 -11.24 10.84
CA ASN A 341 33.08 -12.43 11.64
C ASN A 341 34.28 -13.22 11.12
N GLU A 342 34.58 -13.19 9.81
CA GLU A 342 35.77 -13.86 9.24
C GLU A 342 37.10 -13.17 9.61
N LYS A 343 37.04 -11.89 10.00
CA LYS A 343 38.22 -11.10 10.38
C LYS A 343 38.55 -11.17 11.88
N ARG A 344 37.73 -11.85 12.69
CA ARG A 344 37.93 -12.05 14.13
C ARG A 344 38.35 -13.49 14.39
#